data_AF-A0A7X9ED22-F1
#
_entry.id   AF-A0A7X9ED22-F1
#
_cell.length_a   1.000
_cell.length_b   1.000
_cell.length_c   1.000
_cell.angle_alpha   90.00
_cell.angle_beta   90.00
_cell.angle_gamma   90.00
#
_symmetry.space_group_name_H-M   'P 1'
#
loop_
_entity.id
_entity.type
_entity.pdbx_description
1 polymer ?
#
loop_
_entity_poly.entity_id
_entity_poly.type
_entity_poly.pdbx_seq_one_letter_code
_entity_poly.pdbx_strand_id
1 'polypeptide(L)'
;MKVEVQCKKAKAQCGKFIKVNNGFTLVEVIIVVAIIVVLIGISYEFFLLTSKHTKNELEKAYIRSDFRLAQKFLTEDIRYFNGEISVGNSFISLDDITYSIVDNKLTRNKNGSMLVFSDIHHVEFKLENSNLVRISFNEDSHKFAVAIWSYIASNIPDDTDSFSYFVQEQDVFVYGSELRMVSGAFVKGESSTIVVVESEKGYHDFSGDNDIHVYKLYIDDNVRFSTSTRIGQIIEGEYETKIIYMTKNVAINNGGVIINSEEIFIDGDLTYNNSATINCDTIYIKGDLSLNNGSAKLKAKTIFVDGNVSLTNSAKIECDNIYIKGDLLFQNWGDKLISDFYYVGGSISKTTTKELYGEDGHLEGVRIFDPVSVPEPPESPVFPDYDLEVTLRPVEWYSEKGYTNPVQLSDNVKIFSEGDCNYSSIGHLNTFNNVVIISTGDITLGSMDGGGDMCINYGFLYAPFGKVTFYGKEFKGIVIARDGFVSETGDSNIEFKSLEDFFENKSEYPFQ
;
A
#
# COMPACT_ATOMS: atom_id res chain seq x y z
N MET A 1 -41.03 62.09 31.57
CA MET A 1 -41.63 61.49 32.79
C MET A 1 -42.17 60.08 32.50
N LYS A 2 -41.28 59.10 32.24
CA LYS A 2 -41.67 57.68 32.00
C LYS A 2 -40.56 56.66 32.35
N VAL A 3 -39.52 57.09 33.08
CA VAL A 3 -38.33 56.28 33.41
C VAL A 3 -38.29 55.89 34.90
N GLU A 4 -38.95 56.63 35.79
CA GLU A 4 -38.92 56.38 37.25
C GLU A 4 -39.77 55.19 37.74
N VAL A 5 -40.64 54.62 36.90
CA VAL A 5 -41.63 53.61 37.36
C VAL A 5 -41.11 52.17 37.24
N GLN A 6 -40.14 51.87 36.36
CA GLN A 6 -39.61 50.50 36.24
C GLN A 6 -38.50 50.17 37.26
N CYS A 7 -37.75 51.17 37.76
CA CYS A 7 -36.67 50.92 38.72
C CYS A 7 -37.14 50.43 40.10
N LYS A 8 -38.43 50.55 40.44
CA LYS A 8 -39.01 50.02 41.69
C LYS A 8 -39.42 48.56 41.66
N LYS A 9 -39.59 47.92 40.50
CA LYS A 9 -39.90 46.46 40.43
C LYS A 9 -38.66 45.58 40.51
N ALA A 10 -37.49 46.03 40.04
CA ALA A 10 -36.25 45.26 40.10
C ALA A 10 -35.74 45.02 41.55
N LYS A 11 -35.99 45.94 42.49
CA LYS A 11 -35.54 45.79 43.90
C LYS A 11 -36.31 44.75 44.72
N ALA A 12 -37.43 44.21 44.23
CA ALA A 12 -38.22 43.20 44.95
C ALA A 12 -37.80 41.74 44.67
N GLN A 13 -37.02 41.48 43.61
CA GLN A 13 -36.56 40.13 43.25
C GLN A 13 -35.09 39.83 43.62
N CYS A 14 -34.31 40.84 44.02
CA CYS A 14 -32.89 40.67 44.36
C CYS A 14 -32.64 40.24 45.83
N GLY A 15 -33.68 39.87 46.58
CA GLY A 15 -33.62 39.58 48.02
C GLY A 15 -33.70 38.10 48.41
N LYS A 16 -33.54 37.15 47.48
CA LYS A 16 -33.82 35.72 47.72
C LYS A 16 -32.67 34.74 47.43
N PHE A 17 -31.44 35.24 47.28
CA PHE A 17 -30.21 34.43 47.17
C PHE A 17 -29.09 34.93 48.08
N ILE A 18 -29.41 35.19 49.36
CA ILE A 18 -28.39 35.12 50.41
C ILE A 18 -28.17 33.62 50.66
N LYS A 19 -27.18 33.02 49.99
CA LYS A 19 -26.69 31.70 50.38
C LYS A 19 -26.23 31.78 51.82
N VAL A 20 -26.77 30.91 52.67
CA VAL A 20 -26.21 30.69 54.00
C VAL A 20 -24.82 30.10 53.78
N ASN A 21 -23.78 30.83 54.20
CA ASN A 21 -22.42 30.28 54.24
C ASN A 21 -22.34 29.29 55.40
N ASN A 22 -22.84 28.08 55.16
CA ASN A 22 -22.52 26.93 55.97
C ASN A 22 -21.01 26.68 55.80
N GLY A 23 -20.21 27.18 56.75
CA GLY A 23 -18.81 26.82 56.84
C GLY A 23 -18.71 25.31 57.04
N PHE A 24 -17.79 24.66 56.32
CA PHE A 24 -17.57 23.21 56.46
C PHE A 24 -17.34 22.86 57.92
N THR A 25 -18.13 21.92 58.42
CA THR A 25 -17.92 21.37 59.75
C THR A 25 -16.62 20.55 59.76
N LEU A 26 -15.96 20.48 60.93
CA LEU A 26 -14.74 19.69 61.08
C LEU A 26 -14.95 18.22 60.67
N VAL A 27 -16.16 17.69 60.88
CA VAL A 27 -16.58 16.34 60.50
C VAL A 27 -16.59 16.16 58.98
N GLU A 28 -17.14 17.11 58.22
CA GLU A 28 -17.14 17.06 56.74
C GLU A 28 -15.71 17.08 56.19
N VAL A 29 -14.83 17.90 56.76
CA VAL A 29 -13.41 17.95 56.35
C VAL A 29 -12.71 16.61 56.60
N ILE A 30 -12.94 15.98 57.76
CA ILE A 30 -12.36 14.66 58.09
C ILE A 30 -12.89 13.58 57.13
N ILE A 31 -14.18 13.60 56.79
CA ILE A 31 -14.77 12.65 55.82
C ILE A 31 -14.16 12.83 54.43
N VAL A 32 -14.00 14.06 53.95
CA VAL A 32 -13.38 14.35 52.65
C VAL A 32 -11.91 13.87 52.62
N VAL A 33 -11.14 14.13 53.67
CA VAL A 33 -9.75 13.65 53.77
C VAL A 33 -9.69 12.12 53.78
N ALA A 34 -10.58 11.43 54.52
CA ALA A 34 -10.64 9.97 54.53
C ALA A 34 -10.95 9.39 53.14
N ILE A 35 -11.89 9.99 52.40
CA ILE A 35 -12.21 9.59 51.02
C ILE A 35 -11.00 9.80 50.10
N ILE A 36 -10.30 10.93 50.21
CA ILE A 36 -9.08 11.20 49.41
C ILE A 36 -7.99 10.16 49.68
N VAL A 37 -7.75 9.77 50.94
CA VAL A 37 -6.77 8.73 51.29
C VAL A 37 -7.14 7.37 50.66
N VAL A 38 -8.42 6.97 50.70
CA VAL A 38 -8.89 5.74 50.04
C VAL A 38 -8.72 5.80 48.52
N LEU A 39 -9.05 6.93 47.89
CA LEU A 39 -8.88 7.12 46.43
C LEU A 39 -7.40 7.05 46.01
N ILE A 40 -6.50 7.65 46.79
CA ILE A 40 -5.05 7.58 46.56
C ILE A 40 -4.56 6.13 46.69
N GLY A 41 -5.02 5.38 47.71
CA GLY A 41 -4.67 3.97 47.89
C GLY A 41 -5.06 3.11 46.68
N ILE A 42 -6.32 3.20 46.24
CA ILE A 42 -6.84 2.46 45.08
C ILE A 42 -6.07 2.85 43.79
N SER A 43 -5.80 4.14 43.61
CA SER A 43 -5.08 4.64 42.44
C SER A 43 -3.61 4.16 42.40
N TYR A 44 -2.96 4.05 43.57
CA TYR A 44 -1.59 3.58 43.68
C TYR A 44 -1.46 2.08 43.38
N GLU A 45 -2.38 1.24 43.88
CA GLU A 45 -2.40 -0.18 43.53
C GLU A 45 -2.66 -0.40 42.03
N PHE A 46 -3.61 0.34 41.45
CA PHE A 46 -3.88 0.29 40.01
C PHE A 46 -2.64 0.70 39.20
N PHE A 47 -1.97 1.80 39.57
CA PHE A 47 -0.75 2.25 38.90
C PHE A 47 0.39 1.22 38.95
N LEU A 48 0.62 0.57 40.10
CA LEU A 48 1.62 -0.49 40.23
C LEU A 48 1.27 -1.71 39.35
N LEU A 49 0.00 -2.11 39.31
CA LEU A 49 -0.46 -3.22 38.49
C LEU A 49 -0.32 -2.91 36.99
N THR A 50 -0.73 -1.72 36.55
CA THR A 50 -0.55 -1.26 35.16
C THR A 50 0.94 -1.19 34.81
N SER A 51 1.79 -0.58 35.64
CA SER A 51 3.24 -0.48 35.37
C SER A 51 3.91 -1.85 35.22
N LYS A 52 3.51 -2.82 36.05
CA LYS A 52 3.98 -4.21 35.91
C LYS A 52 3.51 -4.85 34.61
N HIS A 53 2.25 -4.64 34.22
CA HIS A 53 1.72 -5.16 32.97
C HIS A 53 2.42 -4.55 31.75
N THR A 54 2.63 -3.23 31.72
CA THR A 54 3.33 -2.54 30.62
C THR A 54 4.77 -3.02 30.47
N LYS A 55 5.51 -3.23 31.58
CA LYS A 55 6.87 -3.79 31.52
C LYS A 55 6.88 -5.19 30.91
N ASN A 56 5.98 -6.07 31.36
CA ASN A 56 5.88 -7.44 30.85
C ASN A 56 5.52 -7.48 29.35
N GLU A 57 4.66 -6.59 28.85
CA GLU A 57 4.35 -6.54 27.41
C GLU A 57 5.48 -5.93 26.58
N LEU A 58 6.20 -4.92 27.12
CA LEU A 58 7.36 -4.35 26.46
C LEU A 58 8.50 -5.38 26.33
N GLU A 59 8.75 -6.17 27.38
CA GLU A 59 9.72 -7.27 27.37
C GLU A 59 9.35 -8.34 26.32
N LYS A 60 8.08 -8.76 26.26
CA LYS A 60 7.59 -9.64 25.19
C LYS A 60 7.72 -9.02 23.80
N ALA A 61 7.55 -7.71 23.65
CA ALA A 61 7.67 -7.02 22.37
C ALA A 61 9.13 -7.02 21.85
N TYR A 62 10.11 -6.77 22.73
CA TYR A 62 11.53 -6.90 22.38
C TYR A 62 11.90 -8.33 21.97
N ILE A 63 11.48 -9.34 22.75
CA ILE A 63 11.70 -10.76 22.42
C ILE A 63 11.12 -11.11 21.03
N ARG A 64 9.91 -10.63 20.70
CA ARG A 64 9.30 -10.81 19.37
C ARG A 64 10.08 -10.10 18.26
N SER A 65 10.71 -8.96 18.56
CA SER A 65 11.53 -8.22 17.59
C SER A 65 12.78 -9.03 17.19
N ASP A 66 13.49 -9.60 18.17
CA ASP A 66 14.68 -10.43 17.92
C ASP A 66 14.31 -11.68 17.09
N PHE A 67 13.20 -12.36 17.42
CA PHE A 67 12.70 -13.49 16.61
C PHE A 67 12.34 -13.08 15.18
N ARG A 68 11.61 -11.98 14.98
CA ARG A 68 11.24 -11.49 13.64
C ARG A 68 12.47 -11.12 12.81
N LEU A 69 13.46 -10.47 13.42
CA LEU A 69 14.69 -10.06 12.73
C LEU A 69 15.56 -11.27 12.37
N ALA A 70 15.71 -12.24 13.27
CA ALA A 70 16.40 -13.49 12.99
C ALA A 70 15.70 -14.30 11.89
N GLN A 71 14.37 -14.42 11.95
CA GLN A 71 13.57 -15.08 10.93
C GLN A 71 13.71 -14.39 9.57
N LYS A 72 13.67 -13.05 9.50
CA LYS A 72 13.87 -12.29 8.26
C LYS A 72 15.22 -12.61 7.64
N PHE A 73 16.32 -12.44 8.36
CA PHE A 73 17.66 -12.69 7.84
C PHE A 73 17.87 -14.16 7.44
N LEU A 74 17.40 -15.12 8.24
CA LEU A 74 17.49 -16.54 7.88
C LEU A 74 16.66 -16.87 6.64
N THR A 75 15.49 -16.25 6.49
CA THR A 75 14.64 -16.45 5.30
C THR A 75 15.30 -15.88 4.05
N GLU A 76 15.80 -14.65 4.11
CA GLU A 76 16.47 -13.99 2.98
C GLU A 76 17.78 -14.71 2.59
N ASP A 77 18.66 -14.97 3.56
CA ASP A 77 19.95 -15.59 3.27
C ASP A 77 19.80 -17.04 2.77
N ILE A 78 18.91 -17.86 3.36
CA ILE A 78 18.70 -19.26 2.89
C ILE A 78 17.96 -19.28 1.55
N ARG A 79 16.95 -18.42 1.35
CA ARG A 79 16.18 -18.38 0.10
C ARG A 79 17.09 -18.04 -1.07
N TYR A 80 17.89 -16.99 -0.98
CA TYR A 80 18.70 -16.51 -2.10
C TYR A 80 20.12 -17.10 -2.16
N PHE A 81 20.46 -18.08 -1.31
CA PHE A 81 21.74 -18.77 -1.38
C PHE A 81 21.86 -19.65 -2.63
N ASN A 82 23.05 -19.65 -3.24
CA ASN A 82 23.36 -20.41 -4.45
C ASN A 82 24.63 -21.25 -4.25
N GLY A 83 24.52 -22.32 -3.47
CA GLY A 83 25.63 -23.22 -3.11
C GLY A 83 25.14 -24.43 -2.29
N GLU A 84 26.08 -25.22 -1.76
CA GLU A 84 25.75 -26.34 -0.86
C GLU A 84 25.60 -25.87 0.59
N ILE A 85 24.41 -26.05 1.18
CA ILE A 85 24.18 -25.69 2.58
C ILE A 85 24.81 -26.74 3.50
N SER A 86 25.66 -26.28 4.44
CA SER A 86 26.12 -27.12 5.55
C SER A 86 25.24 -26.89 6.78
N VAL A 87 24.46 -27.90 7.18
CA VAL A 87 23.60 -27.86 8.38
C VAL A 87 24.13 -28.80 9.45
N GLY A 88 24.30 -28.29 10.67
CA GLY A 88 24.43 -29.08 11.89
C GLY A 88 23.37 -28.66 12.91
N ASN A 89 23.21 -29.43 13.99
CA ASN A 89 22.09 -29.24 14.93
C ASN A 89 21.92 -27.78 15.39
N SER A 90 23.01 -27.06 15.69
CA SER A 90 22.99 -25.68 16.19
C SER A 90 23.72 -24.67 15.30
N PHE A 91 23.99 -25.02 14.03
CA PHE A 91 24.55 -24.09 13.06
C PHE A 91 24.06 -24.34 11.62
N ILE A 92 24.06 -23.29 10.80
CA ILE A 92 23.92 -23.38 9.35
C ILE A 92 24.95 -22.47 8.69
N SER A 93 25.63 -22.98 7.66
CA SER A 93 26.63 -22.26 6.88
C SER A 93 26.19 -22.17 5.42
N LEU A 94 26.30 -20.95 4.89
CA LEU A 94 25.92 -20.50 3.56
C LEU A 94 27.12 -19.70 3.00
N ASP A 95 28.19 -20.41 2.65
CA ASP A 95 29.51 -19.86 2.28
C ASP A 95 30.07 -18.76 3.21
N ASP A 96 29.89 -17.47 2.87
CA ASP A 96 30.39 -16.31 3.61
C ASP A 96 29.52 -15.93 4.83
N ILE A 97 28.38 -16.61 4.99
CA ILE A 97 27.41 -16.41 6.06
C ILE A 97 27.36 -17.66 6.93
N THR A 98 27.51 -17.50 8.25
CA THR A 98 27.31 -18.57 9.22
C THR A 98 26.39 -18.11 10.34
N TYR A 99 25.38 -18.92 10.64
CA TYR A 99 24.57 -18.80 11.84
C TYR A 99 24.99 -19.87 12.84
N SER A 100 25.24 -19.49 14.09
CA SER A 100 25.59 -20.43 15.16
C SER A 100 25.33 -19.86 16.55
N ILE A 101 25.22 -20.74 17.54
CA ILE A 101 25.20 -20.34 18.95
C ILE A 101 26.61 -19.99 19.43
N VAL A 102 26.82 -18.74 19.83
CA VAL A 102 28.03 -18.25 20.51
C VAL A 102 27.60 -17.61 21.82
N ASP A 103 28.28 -17.92 22.92
CA ASP A 103 27.95 -17.44 24.29
C ASP A 103 26.46 -17.56 24.66
N ASN A 104 25.85 -18.69 24.27
CA ASN A 104 24.43 -19.01 24.50
C ASN A 104 23.46 -17.99 23.84
N LYS A 105 23.86 -17.45 22.68
CA LYS A 105 23.05 -16.57 21.83
C LYS A 105 23.21 -16.94 20.35
N LEU A 106 22.14 -16.82 19.57
CA LEU A 106 22.24 -16.93 18.12
C LEU A 106 23.05 -15.75 17.58
N THR A 107 24.02 -16.06 16.73
CA THR A 107 24.81 -15.07 16.00
C THR A 107 24.71 -15.31 14.51
N ARG A 108 24.79 -14.24 13.73
CA ARG A 108 24.97 -14.26 12.27
C ARG A 108 26.28 -13.57 11.95
N ASN A 109 27.25 -14.32 11.46
CA ASN A 109 28.51 -13.80 10.94
C ASN A 109 28.43 -13.74 9.41
N LYS A 110 28.53 -12.55 8.82
CA LYS A 110 28.61 -12.35 7.36
C LYS A 110 29.87 -11.56 7.03
N ASN A 111 30.79 -12.15 6.26
CA ASN A 111 32.08 -11.55 5.92
C ASN A 111 32.86 -10.98 7.13
N GLY A 112 32.82 -11.67 8.27
CA GLY A 112 33.47 -11.24 9.52
C GLY A 112 32.68 -10.21 10.35
N SER A 113 31.56 -9.68 9.83
CA SER A 113 30.66 -8.83 10.60
C SER A 113 29.66 -9.67 11.38
N MET A 114 29.68 -9.57 12.71
CA MET A 114 28.82 -10.35 13.62
C MET A 114 27.61 -9.55 14.10
N LEU A 115 26.42 -10.07 13.84
CA LEU A 115 25.15 -9.66 14.46
C LEU A 115 24.77 -10.69 15.53
N VAL A 116 24.22 -10.24 16.66
CA VAL A 116 23.85 -11.08 17.80
C VAL A 116 22.37 -10.89 18.13
N PHE A 117 21.61 -11.97 18.14
CA PHE A 117 20.22 -12.00 18.60
C PHE A 117 20.22 -12.41 20.07
N SER A 118 19.86 -11.48 20.95
CA SER A 118 20.08 -11.62 22.40
C SER A 118 19.11 -12.55 23.08
N ASP A 119 17.88 -12.66 22.57
CA ASP A 119 16.81 -13.44 23.19
C ASP A 119 16.66 -14.87 22.60
N ILE A 120 17.54 -15.25 21.66
CA ILE A 120 17.55 -16.58 21.03
C ILE A 120 18.73 -17.38 21.58
N HIS A 121 18.47 -18.27 22.53
CA HIS A 121 19.47 -19.05 23.26
C HIS A 121 19.68 -20.46 22.70
N HIS A 122 18.63 -21.03 22.11
CA HIS A 122 18.68 -22.34 21.47
C HIS A 122 18.16 -22.20 20.04
N VAL A 123 18.84 -22.86 19.11
CA VAL A 123 18.38 -23.03 17.73
C VAL A 123 18.58 -24.49 17.33
N GLU A 124 17.58 -25.07 16.67
CA GLU A 124 17.71 -26.33 15.95
C GLU A 124 17.54 -26.06 14.45
N PHE A 125 18.55 -26.45 13.66
CA PHE A 125 18.46 -26.48 12.19
C PHE A 125 18.34 -27.93 11.72
N LYS A 126 17.32 -28.22 10.92
CA LYS A 126 17.07 -29.55 10.37
C LYS A 126 16.86 -29.47 8.85
N LEU A 127 17.81 -30.02 8.11
CA LEU A 127 17.73 -30.20 6.66
C LEU A 127 16.81 -31.41 6.37
N GLU A 128 15.62 -31.19 5.78
CA GLU A 128 14.67 -32.29 5.49
C GLU A 128 14.93 -32.95 4.12
N ASN A 129 15.39 -32.15 3.17
CA ASN A 129 15.96 -32.55 1.90
C ASN A 129 17.06 -31.53 1.55
N SER A 130 17.78 -31.71 0.44
CA SER A 130 18.89 -30.83 0.03
C SER A 130 18.57 -29.33 0.02
N ASN A 131 17.28 -28.96 -0.06
CA ASN A 131 16.83 -27.60 -0.34
C ASN A 131 15.76 -27.07 0.62
N LEU A 132 15.42 -27.79 1.71
CA LEU A 132 14.41 -27.38 2.68
C LEU A 132 14.98 -27.45 4.10
N VAL A 133 15.13 -26.30 4.75
CA VAL A 133 15.61 -26.17 6.13
C VAL A 133 14.43 -25.85 7.04
N ARG A 134 14.17 -26.69 8.04
CA ARG A 134 13.34 -26.34 9.20
C ARG A 134 14.19 -25.72 10.30
N ILE A 135 13.65 -24.70 10.93
CA ILE A 135 14.31 -23.91 11.96
C ILE A 135 13.38 -23.83 13.18
N SER A 136 13.92 -24.15 14.35
CA SER A 136 13.24 -24.04 15.64
C SER A 136 14.05 -23.15 16.59
N PHE A 137 13.40 -22.23 17.30
CA PHE A 137 14.05 -21.38 18.31
C PHE A 137 13.53 -21.66 19.72
N ASN A 138 14.43 -21.60 20.70
CA ASN A 138 14.15 -21.71 22.14
C ASN A 138 13.19 -22.86 22.46
N GLU A 139 13.64 -24.09 22.24
CA GLU A 139 12.89 -25.33 22.52
C GLU A 139 11.46 -25.28 21.96
N ASP A 140 11.34 -25.15 20.63
CA ASP A 140 10.07 -25.18 19.89
C ASP A 140 9.12 -23.99 20.09
N SER A 141 9.54 -22.91 20.75
CA SER A 141 8.72 -21.70 20.94
C SER A 141 8.31 -21.01 19.62
N HIS A 142 9.18 -21.04 18.61
CA HIS A 142 8.94 -20.49 17.28
C HIS A 142 9.52 -21.46 16.25
N LYS A 143 8.75 -21.77 15.21
CA LYS A 143 9.16 -22.66 14.12
C LYS A 143 8.81 -22.07 12.77
N PHE A 144 9.70 -22.25 11.81
CA PHE A 144 9.44 -21.94 10.40
C PHE A 144 10.26 -22.87 9.50
N ALA A 145 10.00 -22.82 8.20
CA ALA A 145 10.75 -23.55 7.19
C ALA A 145 11.10 -22.60 6.04
N VAL A 146 12.28 -22.78 5.46
CA VAL A 146 12.76 -22.00 4.32
C VAL A 146 13.27 -22.95 3.24
N ALA A 147 12.81 -22.74 2.01
CA ALA A 147 13.31 -23.44 0.83
C ALA A 147 14.32 -22.57 0.07
N ILE A 148 15.35 -23.21 -0.50
CA ILE A 148 16.34 -22.54 -1.38
C ILE A 148 15.68 -22.24 -2.72
N TRP A 149 15.89 -21.03 -3.26
CA TRP A 149 15.30 -20.58 -4.51
C TRP A 149 15.66 -21.47 -5.71
N SER A 150 16.87 -22.03 -5.77
CA SER A 150 17.28 -22.96 -6.83
C SER A 150 16.40 -24.21 -6.94
N TYR A 151 15.81 -24.67 -5.82
CA TYR A 151 14.88 -25.79 -5.81
C TYR A 151 13.47 -25.39 -6.22
N ILE A 152 13.03 -24.19 -5.84
CA ILE A 152 11.80 -23.59 -6.34
C ILE A 152 11.93 -23.47 -7.87
N ALA A 153 13.00 -22.86 -8.38
CA ALA A 153 13.33 -22.76 -9.81
C ALA A 153 13.37 -24.12 -10.54
N SER A 154 13.87 -25.18 -9.90
CA SER A 154 13.88 -26.54 -10.51
C SER A 154 12.52 -27.26 -10.54
N ASN A 155 11.51 -26.74 -9.82
CA ASN A 155 10.13 -27.26 -9.82
C ASN A 155 9.10 -26.23 -10.32
N ILE A 156 9.53 -25.01 -10.64
CA ILE A 156 8.78 -24.07 -11.45
C ILE A 156 8.71 -24.69 -12.87
N PRO A 157 7.50 -24.82 -13.46
CA PRO A 157 7.38 -25.20 -14.87
C PRO A 157 8.19 -24.26 -15.76
N ASP A 158 8.63 -24.70 -16.95
CA ASP A 158 9.35 -23.88 -17.96
C ASP A 158 8.54 -22.68 -18.53
N ASP A 159 7.49 -22.25 -17.83
CA ASP A 159 6.46 -21.30 -18.23
C ASP A 159 6.32 -20.18 -17.17
N THR A 160 7.46 -19.61 -16.77
CA THR A 160 7.53 -18.39 -15.93
C THR A 160 6.89 -17.18 -16.60
N ASP A 161 6.69 -17.27 -17.91
CA ASP A 161 6.14 -16.24 -18.76
C ASP A 161 4.63 -16.48 -19.04
N SER A 162 4.00 -17.43 -18.32
CA SER A 162 2.55 -17.62 -18.35
C SER A 162 1.81 -16.57 -17.51
N PHE A 163 0.63 -16.20 -17.99
CA PHE A 163 -0.30 -15.37 -17.21
C PHE A 163 -0.67 -16.03 -15.87
N SER A 164 -0.83 -17.35 -15.83
CA SER A 164 -1.19 -18.05 -14.59
C SER A 164 -0.05 -18.09 -13.56
N TYR A 165 1.22 -18.10 -13.98
CA TYR A 165 2.35 -17.85 -13.08
C TYR A 165 2.36 -16.40 -12.58
N PHE A 166 2.14 -15.43 -13.46
CA PHE A 166 2.10 -14.01 -13.10
C PHE A 166 1.00 -13.67 -12.07
N VAL A 167 -0.24 -14.13 -12.28
CA VAL A 167 -1.35 -13.86 -11.35
C VAL A 167 -1.06 -14.43 -9.96
N GLN A 168 -0.44 -15.61 -9.88
CA GLN A 168 -0.08 -16.23 -8.59
C GLN A 168 1.09 -15.52 -7.91
N GLU A 169 2.24 -15.39 -8.59
CA GLU A 169 3.47 -14.92 -7.95
C GLU A 169 3.49 -13.40 -7.70
N GLN A 170 2.57 -12.65 -8.31
CA GLN A 170 2.43 -11.20 -8.11
C GLN A 170 1.12 -10.81 -7.39
N ASP A 171 0.32 -11.78 -6.90
CA ASP A 171 -0.99 -11.56 -6.27
C ASP A 171 -1.85 -10.55 -7.06
N VAL A 172 -2.07 -10.84 -8.36
CA VAL A 172 -2.74 -9.90 -9.28
C VAL A 172 -4.24 -9.88 -8.99
N PHE A 173 -4.71 -8.74 -8.49
CA PHE A 173 -6.13 -8.54 -8.19
C PHE A 173 -6.90 -8.00 -9.39
N VAL A 174 -6.40 -6.93 -10.02
CA VAL A 174 -6.99 -6.34 -11.23
C VAL A 174 -6.00 -6.44 -12.37
N TYR A 175 -6.52 -6.92 -13.51
CA TYR A 175 -5.85 -6.90 -14.79
C TYR A 175 -6.89 -6.54 -15.86
N GLY A 176 -6.74 -5.39 -16.52
CA GLY A 176 -7.73 -4.87 -17.48
C GLY A 176 -7.48 -3.44 -17.93
N SER A 177 -8.23 -2.93 -18.91
CA SER A 177 -8.03 -1.58 -19.48
C SER A 177 -8.70 -0.43 -18.72
N GLU A 178 -9.57 -0.71 -17.74
CA GLU A 178 -10.21 0.29 -16.89
C GLU A 178 -10.17 -0.15 -15.41
N LEU A 179 -9.87 0.79 -14.51
CA LEU A 179 -10.10 0.66 -13.07
C LEU A 179 -10.88 1.90 -12.64
N ARG A 180 -12.21 1.87 -12.80
CA ARG A 180 -13.05 3.01 -12.45
C ARG A 180 -13.75 2.79 -11.14
N MET A 181 -13.64 3.77 -10.26
CA MET A 181 -14.31 3.78 -8.96
C MET A 181 -15.14 5.06 -8.87
N VAL A 182 -16.39 4.93 -8.42
CA VAL A 182 -17.28 6.07 -8.23
C VAL A 182 -17.30 6.45 -6.74
N SER A 183 -17.01 7.73 -6.44
CA SER A 183 -17.30 8.41 -5.17
C SER A 183 -16.89 7.69 -3.87
N GLY A 184 -15.62 7.75 -3.48
CA GLY A 184 -15.13 7.38 -2.15
C GLY A 184 -14.73 5.92 -2.00
N ALA A 185 -14.54 5.18 -3.09
CA ALA A 185 -14.17 3.78 -3.01
C ALA A 185 -12.80 3.58 -2.33
N PHE A 186 -12.75 2.60 -1.45
CA PHE A 186 -11.58 2.21 -0.68
C PHE A 186 -11.08 0.85 -1.16
N VAL A 187 -9.82 0.79 -1.61
CA VAL A 187 -9.23 -0.35 -2.31
C VAL A 187 -7.96 -0.78 -1.57
N LYS A 188 -7.80 -2.06 -1.19
CA LYS A 188 -6.65 -2.50 -0.38
C LYS A 188 -6.20 -3.97 -0.60
N GLY A 189 -4.88 -4.22 -0.59
CA GLY A 189 -4.28 -5.57 -0.62
C GLY A 189 -2.76 -5.61 -0.37
N GLU A 190 -2.29 -6.46 0.56
CA GLU A 190 -0.96 -6.34 1.21
C GLU A 190 0.22 -6.58 0.27
N SER A 191 0.19 -7.70 -0.45
CA SER A 191 1.18 -8.11 -1.46
C SER A 191 0.73 -7.79 -2.88
N SER A 192 -0.42 -7.13 -3.02
CA SER A 192 -1.23 -7.21 -4.23
C SER A 192 -0.78 -6.31 -5.38
N THR A 193 -1.05 -6.77 -6.60
CA THR A 193 -0.76 -6.05 -7.84
C THR A 193 -2.04 -5.61 -8.56
N ILE A 194 -2.07 -4.36 -8.99
CA ILE A 194 -3.00 -3.84 -10.01
C ILE A 194 -2.25 -3.63 -11.32
N VAL A 195 -2.81 -4.11 -12.42
CA VAL A 195 -2.39 -3.80 -13.78
C VAL A 195 -3.54 -3.14 -14.54
N VAL A 196 -3.32 -1.93 -15.02
CA VAL A 196 -4.18 -1.25 -15.98
C VAL A 196 -3.46 -1.23 -17.33
N VAL A 197 -3.95 -1.98 -18.32
CA VAL A 197 -3.38 -1.96 -19.70
C VAL A 197 -3.92 -0.78 -20.50
N GLU A 198 -3.36 -0.51 -21.69
CA GLU A 198 -3.83 0.57 -22.56
C GLU A 198 -5.33 0.48 -22.85
N SER A 199 -6.04 1.61 -22.74
CA SER A 199 -7.47 1.70 -23.02
C SER A 199 -7.75 2.32 -24.39
N GLU A 200 -8.90 1.98 -24.99
CA GLU A 200 -9.36 2.64 -26.23
C GLU A 200 -9.55 4.17 -26.08
N LYS A 201 -9.64 4.68 -24.84
CA LYS A 201 -9.74 6.12 -24.56
C LYS A 201 -8.39 6.83 -24.71
N GLY A 202 -7.27 6.10 -24.63
CA GLY A 202 -5.91 6.64 -24.60
C GLY A 202 -5.62 7.49 -23.36
N TYR A 203 -6.40 7.30 -22.28
CA TYR A 203 -6.07 7.77 -20.94
C TYR A 203 -6.86 7.01 -19.86
N HIS A 204 -6.21 6.83 -18.71
CA HIS A 204 -6.81 6.39 -17.46
C HIS A 204 -7.09 7.61 -16.56
N ASP A 205 -8.34 7.80 -16.10
CA ASP A 205 -8.73 8.94 -15.25
C ASP A 205 -9.13 8.49 -13.84
N PHE A 206 -8.25 8.75 -12.88
CA PHE A 206 -8.57 8.68 -11.46
C PHE A 206 -9.55 9.80 -11.12
N SER A 207 -10.82 9.43 -11.18
CA SER A 207 -11.99 10.21 -10.79
C SER A 207 -12.74 9.48 -9.68
N GLY A 208 -13.48 10.21 -8.84
CA GLY A 208 -14.31 9.62 -7.80
C GLY A 208 -13.76 9.67 -6.37
N ASP A 209 -12.75 10.48 -6.04
CA ASP A 209 -12.23 10.62 -4.65
C ASP A 209 -11.75 9.29 -4.02
N ASN A 210 -10.94 8.53 -4.76
CA ASN A 210 -10.54 7.15 -4.43
C ASN A 210 -9.37 7.06 -3.43
N ASP A 211 -9.28 5.94 -2.70
CA ASP A 211 -8.21 5.63 -1.76
C ASP A 211 -7.69 4.20 -2.04
N ILE A 212 -6.45 4.05 -2.54
CA ILE A 212 -5.91 2.81 -3.12
C ILE A 212 -4.60 2.38 -2.43
N HIS A 213 -4.62 1.21 -1.77
CA HIS A 213 -3.54 0.69 -0.92
C HIS A 213 -3.06 -0.68 -1.40
N VAL A 214 -2.16 -0.69 -2.37
CA VAL A 214 -1.65 -1.91 -3.02
C VAL A 214 -0.12 -1.95 -3.00
N TYR A 215 0.46 -3.14 -3.16
CA TYR A 215 1.91 -3.32 -3.17
C TYR A 215 2.52 -2.81 -4.48
N LYS A 216 1.85 -3.07 -5.61
CA LYS A 216 2.29 -2.65 -6.95
C LYS A 216 1.13 -2.11 -7.77
N LEU A 217 1.40 -1.03 -8.51
CA LEU A 217 0.47 -0.44 -9.46
C LEU A 217 1.17 -0.21 -10.81
N TYR A 218 0.70 -0.87 -11.85
CA TYR A 218 1.16 -0.75 -13.22
C TYR A 218 0.07 -0.11 -14.08
N ILE A 219 0.39 0.92 -14.85
CA ILE A 219 -0.55 1.58 -15.79
C ILE A 219 0.12 1.83 -17.14
N ASP A 220 -0.36 1.18 -18.21
CA ASP A 220 0.07 1.41 -19.60
C ASP A 220 -0.84 2.39 -20.34
N ASP A 221 -1.20 3.50 -19.70
CA ASP A 221 -2.02 4.55 -20.32
C ASP A 221 -1.59 5.94 -19.82
N ASN A 222 -1.99 7.00 -20.52
CA ASN A 222 -1.82 8.37 -20.00
C ASN A 222 -2.65 8.51 -18.71
N VAL A 223 -2.00 8.82 -17.59
CA VAL A 223 -2.68 8.90 -16.29
C VAL A 223 -3.13 10.32 -16.02
N ARG A 224 -4.40 10.47 -15.66
CA ARG A 224 -4.98 11.74 -15.23
C ARG A 224 -5.57 11.60 -13.84
N PHE A 225 -5.32 12.59 -12.98
CA PHE A 225 -5.98 12.70 -11.69
C PHE A 225 -6.93 13.90 -11.70
N SER A 226 -8.23 13.63 -11.82
CA SER A 226 -9.29 14.65 -11.91
C SER A 226 -9.92 15.02 -10.57
N THR A 227 -10.00 14.08 -9.63
CA THR A 227 -10.54 14.29 -8.28
C THR A 227 -9.46 14.18 -7.22
N SER A 228 -9.81 14.22 -5.94
CA SER A 228 -8.90 13.73 -4.91
C SER A 228 -8.56 12.27 -5.24
N THR A 229 -7.36 11.83 -4.92
CA THR A 229 -6.98 10.41 -5.05
C THR A 229 -5.83 10.17 -4.10
N ARG A 230 -5.91 9.09 -3.33
CA ARG A 230 -4.80 8.63 -2.52
C ARG A 230 -4.30 7.31 -3.08
N ILE A 231 -3.00 7.20 -3.25
CA ILE A 231 -2.32 5.95 -3.59
C ILE A 231 -1.24 5.71 -2.53
N GLY A 232 -1.33 4.56 -1.87
CA GLY A 232 -0.36 4.04 -0.92
C GLY A 232 -0.40 4.61 0.49
N GLN A 233 0.32 3.90 1.36
CA GLN A 233 0.49 4.02 2.81
C GLN A 233 -0.71 3.58 3.69
N ILE A 234 -0.46 2.57 4.53
CA ILE A 234 -1.16 2.34 5.80
C ILE A 234 -0.10 2.05 6.87
N ILE A 235 -0.25 2.64 8.07
CA ILE A 235 0.61 2.52 9.26
C ILE A 235 -0.32 2.67 10.49
N GLU A 236 -0.24 1.93 11.60
CA GLU A 236 0.66 0.84 12.03
C GLU A 236 0.04 -0.56 11.74
N GLY A 237 -0.32 -0.85 10.49
CA GLY A 237 -0.97 -2.11 10.08
C GLY A 237 -0.72 -2.37 8.59
N GLU A 238 0.54 -2.66 8.26
CA GLU A 238 1.24 -1.86 7.26
C GLU A 238 1.11 -2.30 5.80
N TYR A 239 0.77 -1.34 4.94
CA TYR A 239 0.65 -1.49 3.48
C TYR A 239 1.37 -0.29 2.86
N GLU A 240 2.68 -0.39 2.61
CA GLU A 240 3.43 0.62 1.85
C GLU A 240 3.63 0.15 0.41
N THR A 241 3.29 1.01 -0.55
CA THR A 241 3.34 0.67 -1.98
C THR A 241 4.79 0.63 -2.45
N LYS A 242 5.25 -0.53 -2.90
CA LYS A 242 6.64 -0.71 -3.32
C LYS A 242 6.93 -0.02 -4.66
N ILE A 243 6.09 -0.24 -5.66
CA ILE A 243 6.28 0.31 -7.02
C ILE A 243 4.98 0.91 -7.55
N ILE A 244 5.08 2.10 -8.13
CA ILE A 244 4.12 2.61 -9.10
C ILE A 244 4.83 2.84 -10.43
N TYR A 245 4.37 2.21 -11.50
CA TYR A 245 4.92 2.37 -12.85
C TYR A 245 3.85 2.83 -13.83
N MET A 246 4.08 3.98 -14.46
CA MET A 246 3.21 4.57 -15.49
C MET A 246 4.02 4.71 -16.78
N THR A 247 3.61 4.05 -17.86
CA THR A 247 4.41 3.98 -19.09
C THR A 247 4.34 5.24 -19.97
N LYS A 248 3.35 6.11 -19.70
CA LYS A 248 2.98 7.27 -20.50
C LYS A 248 2.87 8.51 -19.61
N ASN A 249 2.29 9.59 -20.14
CA ASN A 249 2.28 10.89 -19.45
C ASN A 249 1.35 10.91 -18.24
N VAL A 250 1.71 11.68 -17.21
CA VAL A 250 0.98 11.79 -15.95
C VAL A 250 0.57 13.25 -15.71
N ALA A 251 -0.73 13.52 -15.67
CA ALA A 251 -1.32 14.84 -15.49
C ALA A 251 -2.11 14.95 -14.17
N ILE A 252 -1.52 15.64 -13.19
CA ILE A 252 -2.11 15.85 -11.87
C ILE A 252 -2.90 17.17 -11.88
N ASN A 253 -4.21 17.06 -12.10
CA ASN A 253 -5.10 18.20 -12.29
C ASN A 253 -5.89 18.59 -11.02
N ASN A 254 -5.78 17.80 -9.95
CA ASN A 254 -6.48 18.04 -8.69
C ASN A 254 -5.50 18.20 -7.50
N GLY A 255 -5.83 19.09 -6.56
CA GLY A 255 -4.99 19.39 -5.39
C GLY A 255 -5.15 18.41 -4.23
N GLY A 256 -6.18 17.57 -4.24
CA GLY A 256 -6.43 16.51 -3.26
C GLY A 256 -5.69 15.19 -3.56
N VAL A 257 -4.73 15.20 -4.50
CA VAL A 257 -3.96 14.01 -4.88
C VAL A 257 -2.77 13.83 -3.95
N ILE A 258 -2.64 12.63 -3.39
CA ILE A 258 -1.54 12.20 -2.51
C ILE A 258 -1.05 10.84 -3.02
N ILE A 259 0.23 10.72 -3.32
CA ILE A 259 0.85 9.46 -3.73
C ILE A 259 2.03 9.18 -2.81
N ASN A 260 2.04 7.99 -2.19
CA ASN A 260 3.13 7.48 -1.35
C ASN A 260 3.59 6.14 -1.93
N SER A 261 4.89 6.00 -2.21
CA SER A 261 5.47 4.73 -2.67
C SER A 261 6.98 4.74 -2.48
N GLU A 262 7.63 3.59 -2.31
CA GLU A 262 9.10 3.55 -2.33
C GLU A 262 9.63 4.06 -3.69
N GLU A 263 9.11 3.54 -4.81
CA GLU A 263 9.64 3.81 -6.15
C GLU A 263 8.53 4.20 -7.14
N ILE A 264 8.67 5.36 -7.79
CA ILE A 264 7.81 5.78 -8.90
C ILE A 264 8.61 5.86 -10.20
N PHE A 265 8.10 5.20 -11.23
CA PHE A 265 8.62 5.23 -12.59
C PHE A 265 7.58 5.84 -13.53
N ILE A 266 7.99 6.85 -14.31
CA ILE A 266 7.16 7.52 -15.32
C ILE A 266 7.96 7.57 -16.62
N ASP A 267 7.50 6.84 -17.64
CA ASP A 267 8.18 6.78 -18.94
C ASP A 267 7.80 7.96 -19.87
N GLY A 268 6.74 8.71 -19.55
CA GLY A 268 6.37 9.97 -20.20
C GLY A 268 6.68 11.23 -19.37
N ASP A 269 5.95 12.30 -19.63
CA ASP A 269 6.04 13.57 -18.90
C ASP A 269 5.27 13.53 -17.57
N LEU A 270 5.74 14.24 -16.53
CA LEU A 270 4.99 14.47 -15.28
C LEU A 270 4.59 15.96 -15.17
N THR A 271 3.29 16.25 -15.21
CA THR A 271 2.74 17.61 -15.08
C THR A 271 1.87 17.77 -13.83
N TYR A 272 2.26 18.67 -12.94
CA TYR A 272 1.42 19.16 -11.84
C TYR A 272 0.72 20.46 -12.24
N ASN A 273 -0.59 20.41 -12.46
CA ASN A 273 -1.41 21.62 -12.64
C ASN A 273 -2.05 22.10 -11.32
N ASN A 274 -1.89 21.35 -10.23
CA ASN A 274 -2.57 21.60 -8.95
C ASN A 274 -1.73 21.21 -7.72
N SER A 275 -2.28 21.44 -6.53
CA SER A 275 -1.63 21.43 -5.21
C SER A 275 -1.27 20.06 -4.63
N ALA A 276 -1.03 19.06 -5.48
CA ALA A 276 -0.85 17.67 -5.08
C ALA A 276 0.47 17.40 -4.35
N THR A 277 0.53 16.25 -3.67
CA THR A 277 1.74 15.76 -2.99
C THR A 277 2.15 14.38 -3.53
N ILE A 278 3.41 14.22 -3.91
CA ILE A 278 4.06 12.91 -4.08
C ILE A 278 5.16 12.82 -3.02
N ASN A 279 5.27 11.67 -2.35
CA ASN A 279 6.23 11.37 -1.30
C ASN A 279 6.84 9.98 -1.50
N CYS A 280 8.12 9.90 -1.91
CA CYS A 280 8.76 8.65 -2.30
C CYS A 280 10.20 8.50 -1.81
N ASP A 281 10.79 7.31 -1.96
CA ASP A 281 12.23 7.16 -1.85
C ASP A 281 12.91 7.55 -3.16
N THR A 282 12.48 6.96 -4.29
CA THR A 282 13.02 7.27 -5.62
C THR A 282 11.91 7.61 -6.62
N ILE A 283 12.15 8.62 -7.45
CA ILE A 283 11.30 8.99 -8.58
C ILE A 283 12.16 9.04 -9.84
N TYR A 284 11.76 8.34 -10.89
CA TYR A 284 12.40 8.41 -12.21
C TYR A 284 11.38 8.80 -13.28
N ILE A 285 11.68 9.88 -14.01
CA ILE A 285 10.86 10.45 -15.08
C ILE A 285 11.70 10.46 -16.36
N LYS A 286 11.27 9.75 -17.40
CA LYS A 286 11.97 9.75 -18.70
C LYS A 286 11.66 10.98 -19.56
N GLY A 287 10.46 11.56 -19.41
CA GLY A 287 10.04 12.79 -20.07
C GLY A 287 10.41 14.07 -19.29
N ASP A 288 9.66 15.13 -19.57
CA ASP A 288 9.77 16.42 -18.90
C ASP A 288 8.99 16.45 -17.57
N LEU A 289 9.48 17.22 -16.59
CA LEU A 289 8.83 17.48 -15.32
C LEU A 289 8.37 18.95 -15.25
N SER A 290 7.06 19.19 -15.19
CA SER A 290 6.48 20.53 -15.14
C SER A 290 5.63 20.75 -13.89
N LEU A 291 6.07 21.63 -13.00
CA LEU A 291 5.31 22.05 -11.82
C LEU A 291 4.66 23.42 -12.07
N ASN A 292 3.39 23.41 -12.46
CA ASN A 292 2.63 24.60 -12.83
C ASN A 292 1.86 25.26 -11.67
N ASN A 293 2.11 24.86 -10.42
CA ASN A 293 1.35 25.31 -9.26
C ASN A 293 2.24 25.46 -8.01
N GLY A 294 2.14 26.60 -7.32
CA GLY A 294 2.98 26.91 -6.15
C GLY A 294 2.70 26.11 -4.88
N SER A 295 1.64 25.32 -4.87
CA SER A 295 1.32 24.39 -3.79
C SER A 295 1.61 22.93 -4.13
N ALA A 296 2.11 22.65 -5.35
CA ALA A 296 2.61 21.32 -5.70
C ALA A 296 3.82 20.97 -4.82
N LYS A 297 3.85 19.74 -4.32
CA LYS A 297 4.93 19.20 -3.48
C LYS A 297 5.42 17.89 -4.08
N LEU A 298 6.63 17.92 -4.62
CA LEU A 298 7.37 16.74 -5.01
C LEU A 298 8.44 16.50 -3.94
N LYS A 299 8.30 15.39 -3.21
CA LYS A 299 9.21 14.98 -2.14
C LYS A 299 9.77 13.60 -2.44
N ALA A 300 11.09 13.49 -2.52
CA ALA A 300 11.75 12.18 -2.58
C ALA A 300 13.19 12.24 -2.06
N LYS A 301 13.76 11.10 -1.65
CA LYS A 301 15.21 11.05 -1.37
C LYS A 301 15.99 11.30 -2.68
N THR A 302 15.60 10.65 -3.76
CA THR A 302 16.26 10.80 -5.07
C THR A 302 15.28 11.02 -6.20
N ILE A 303 15.58 11.97 -7.09
CA ILE A 303 14.79 12.26 -8.30
C ILE A 303 15.70 12.20 -9.53
N PHE A 304 15.31 11.45 -10.55
CA PHE A 304 15.93 11.40 -11.87
C PHE A 304 14.97 11.97 -12.92
N VAL A 305 15.43 12.88 -13.76
CA VAL A 305 14.67 13.44 -14.90
C VAL A 305 15.55 13.43 -16.15
N ASP A 306 15.15 12.67 -17.16
CA ASP A 306 15.87 12.60 -18.44
C ASP A 306 15.52 13.79 -19.36
N GLY A 307 14.32 14.33 -19.25
CA GLY A 307 13.91 15.57 -19.91
C GLY A 307 14.32 16.83 -19.13
N ASN A 308 13.54 17.87 -19.35
CA ASN A 308 13.67 19.20 -18.76
C ASN A 308 12.85 19.31 -17.47
N VAL A 309 13.23 20.23 -16.59
CA VAL A 309 12.45 20.59 -15.40
C VAL A 309 12.02 22.05 -15.50
N SER A 310 10.71 22.29 -15.46
CA SER A 310 10.12 23.63 -15.41
C SER A 310 9.33 23.84 -14.11
N LEU A 311 9.67 24.92 -13.39
CA LEU A 311 8.92 25.36 -12.21
C LEU A 311 8.22 26.68 -12.55
N THR A 312 6.95 26.77 -12.18
CA THR A 312 6.15 27.98 -12.32
C THR A 312 5.22 28.19 -11.13
N ASN A 313 4.66 29.40 -11.03
CA ASN A 313 3.64 29.76 -10.03
C ASN A 313 4.03 29.58 -8.54
N SER A 314 5.33 29.63 -8.22
CA SER A 314 5.93 29.41 -6.90
C SER A 314 6.14 27.95 -6.50
N ALA A 315 6.31 27.06 -7.49
CA ALA A 315 6.44 25.62 -7.29
C ALA A 315 7.69 25.22 -6.50
N LYS A 316 7.62 24.07 -5.82
CA LYS A 316 8.71 23.58 -4.97
C LYS A 316 9.00 22.11 -5.17
N ILE A 317 10.30 21.80 -5.26
CA ILE A 317 10.86 20.45 -5.17
C ILE A 317 11.73 20.42 -3.91
N GLU A 318 11.52 19.43 -3.05
CA GLU A 318 12.26 19.21 -1.80
C GLU A 318 12.76 17.76 -1.80
N CYS A 319 14.07 17.55 -1.94
CA CYS A 319 14.67 16.22 -2.06
C CYS A 319 16.07 16.15 -1.42
N ASP A 320 16.67 14.96 -1.28
CA ASP A 320 18.09 14.87 -0.92
C ASP A 320 18.94 15.07 -2.19
N ASN A 321 18.62 14.33 -3.27
CA ASN A 321 19.35 14.33 -4.53
C ASN A 321 18.42 14.53 -5.74
N ILE A 322 18.84 15.33 -6.72
CA ILE A 322 18.17 15.43 -8.02
C ILE A 322 19.13 15.47 -9.21
N TYR A 323 18.86 14.67 -10.23
CA TYR A 323 19.68 14.54 -11.43
C TYR A 323 18.84 14.83 -12.68
N ILE A 324 19.10 15.97 -13.32
CA ILE A 324 18.40 16.46 -14.51
C ILE A 324 19.34 16.35 -15.70
N LYS A 325 18.99 15.58 -16.75
CA LYS A 325 19.79 15.52 -17.98
C LYS A 325 19.53 16.74 -18.88
N GLY A 326 18.29 17.22 -18.97
CA GLY A 326 17.89 18.40 -19.76
C GLY A 326 18.13 19.76 -19.08
N ASP A 327 17.35 20.76 -19.48
CA ASP A 327 17.37 22.12 -18.94
C ASP A 327 16.58 22.24 -17.61
N LEU A 328 16.94 23.22 -16.78
CA LEU A 328 16.20 23.63 -15.58
C LEU A 328 15.77 25.11 -15.71
N LEU A 329 14.45 25.36 -15.63
CA LEU A 329 13.84 26.67 -15.82
C LEU A 329 12.97 27.09 -14.62
N PHE A 330 13.26 28.27 -14.06
CA PHE A 330 12.43 28.93 -13.04
C PHE A 330 11.64 30.11 -13.65
N GLN A 331 10.31 30.10 -13.57
CA GLN A 331 9.45 31.08 -14.27
C GLN A 331 8.78 32.12 -13.36
N ASN A 332 8.80 31.94 -12.04
CA ASN A 332 8.13 32.78 -11.04
C ASN A 332 9.02 32.96 -9.80
N TRP A 333 8.93 34.12 -9.13
CA TRP A 333 9.79 34.51 -8.00
C TRP A 333 9.80 33.49 -6.85
N GLY A 334 8.65 32.87 -6.57
CA GLY A 334 8.52 31.92 -5.47
C GLY A 334 9.09 30.53 -5.77
N ASP A 335 9.45 30.23 -7.02
CA ASP A 335 9.90 28.89 -7.41
C ASP A 335 11.19 28.53 -6.67
N LYS A 336 11.31 27.29 -6.18
CA LYS A 336 12.51 26.82 -5.48
C LYS A 336 12.78 25.32 -5.68
N LEU A 337 14.04 24.99 -5.89
CA LEU A 337 14.57 23.64 -5.78
C LEU A 337 15.45 23.57 -4.52
N ILE A 338 15.14 22.65 -3.61
CA ILE A 338 15.90 22.39 -2.39
C ILE A 338 16.43 20.96 -2.45
N SER A 339 17.75 20.83 -2.34
CA SER A 339 18.49 19.56 -2.43
C SER A 339 19.75 19.60 -1.56
N ASP A 340 20.26 18.47 -1.13
CA ASP A 340 21.67 18.36 -0.67
C ASP A 340 22.60 18.41 -1.89
N PHE A 341 22.28 17.63 -2.93
CA PHE A 341 23.02 17.60 -4.19
C PHE A 341 22.11 17.72 -5.41
N TYR A 342 22.56 18.45 -6.43
CA TYR A 342 21.88 18.50 -7.73
C TYR A 342 22.85 18.44 -8.91
N TYR A 343 22.39 17.80 -9.98
CA TYR A 343 23.01 17.83 -11.30
C TYR A 343 22.04 18.40 -12.33
N VAL A 344 22.56 19.23 -13.23
CA VAL A 344 21.84 19.70 -14.44
C VAL A 344 22.82 19.60 -15.60
N GLY A 345 22.53 18.72 -16.56
CA GLY A 345 23.32 18.49 -17.76
C GLY A 345 23.14 19.59 -18.82
N GLY A 346 21.92 20.15 -18.90
CA GLY A 346 21.61 21.31 -19.72
C GLY A 346 21.92 22.65 -19.05
N SER A 347 21.17 23.67 -19.46
CA SER A 347 21.23 25.03 -18.95
C SER A 347 20.37 25.22 -17.70
N ILE A 348 20.83 26.11 -16.81
CA ILE A 348 20.03 26.60 -15.68
C ILE A 348 19.61 28.03 -16.01
N SER A 349 18.31 28.29 -16.08
CA SER A 349 17.76 29.56 -16.53
C SER A 349 16.60 30.04 -15.65
N LYS A 350 16.33 31.35 -15.72
CA LYS A 350 15.23 31.99 -15.00
C LYS A 350 14.66 33.15 -15.81
N THR A 351 13.36 33.41 -15.67
CA THR A 351 12.70 34.61 -16.23
C THR A 351 12.66 35.78 -15.25
N THR A 352 13.03 35.55 -13.99
CA THR A 352 12.88 36.47 -12.86
C THR A 352 14.17 37.26 -12.58
N THR A 353 14.08 38.33 -11.78
CA THR A 353 15.28 39.03 -11.30
C THR A 353 15.90 38.40 -10.04
N LYS A 354 15.17 37.59 -9.27
CA LYS A 354 15.67 36.83 -8.09
C LYS A 354 16.90 35.99 -8.44
N GLU A 355 17.91 35.94 -7.59
CA GLU A 355 19.16 35.25 -7.91
C GLU A 355 18.96 33.73 -8.07
N LEU A 356 19.82 33.09 -8.88
CA LEU A 356 19.76 31.63 -9.05
C LEU A 356 20.25 30.92 -7.79
N TYR A 357 21.30 31.40 -7.15
CA TYR A 357 22.01 30.74 -6.05
C TYR A 357 21.95 31.58 -4.76
N GLY A 358 22.18 30.96 -3.61
CA GLY A 358 22.20 31.61 -2.29
C GLY A 358 20.96 31.28 -1.45
N GLU A 359 20.95 31.73 -0.19
CA GLU A 359 19.89 31.46 0.79
C GLU A 359 18.48 31.87 0.29
N ASP A 360 18.40 33.06 -0.32
CA ASP A 360 17.21 33.60 -0.99
C ASP A 360 17.13 33.27 -2.50
N GLY A 361 17.91 32.30 -2.98
CA GLY A 361 17.98 31.90 -4.38
C GLY A 361 16.81 31.05 -4.87
N HIS A 362 16.85 30.68 -6.15
CA HIS A 362 16.01 29.62 -6.72
C HIS A 362 16.56 28.21 -6.41
N LEU A 363 17.86 28.07 -6.24
CA LEU A 363 18.58 26.83 -5.99
C LEU A 363 19.23 26.84 -4.60
N GLU A 364 18.95 25.79 -3.84
CA GLU A 364 19.62 25.44 -2.59
C GLU A 364 20.18 24.02 -2.71
N GLY A 365 21.47 23.86 -2.42
CA GLY A 365 22.21 22.59 -2.54
C GLY A 365 23.59 22.71 -3.18
N VAL A 366 24.32 21.59 -3.25
CA VAL A 366 25.65 21.49 -3.85
C VAL A 366 25.55 20.99 -5.29
N ARG A 367 26.04 21.79 -6.26
CA ARG A 367 26.06 21.37 -7.66
C ARG A 367 27.14 20.31 -7.93
N ILE A 368 26.74 19.21 -8.54
CA ILE A 368 27.64 18.26 -9.20
C ILE A 368 27.95 18.79 -10.61
N PHE A 369 29.24 18.89 -10.94
CA PHE A 369 29.73 19.38 -12.23
C PHE A 369 30.30 18.29 -13.14
N ASP A 370 30.80 17.19 -12.57
CA ASP A 370 31.34 16.06 -13.31
C ASP A 370 30.21 15.05 -13.60
N PRO A 371 29.83 14.81 -14.87
CA PRO A 371 28.82 13.82 -15.21
C PRO A 371 29.18 12.40 -14.75
N VAL A 372 30.47 12.08 -14.58
CA VAL A 372 30.92 10.76 -14.09
C VAL A 372 30.63 10.57 -12.59
N SER A 373 30.32 11.66 -11.87
CA SER A 373 29.87 11.63 -10.47
C SER A 373 28.34 11.54 -10.32
N VAL A 374 27.59 11.47 -11.42
CA VAL A 374 26.13 11.27 -11.43
C VAL A 374 25.85 9.77 -11.39
N PRO A 375 25.02 9.26 -10.46
CA PRO A 375 24.60 7.87 -10.50
C PRO A 375 23.68 7.61 -11.69
N GLU A 376 23.71 6.40 -12.23
CA GLU A 376 22.71 5.98 -13.22
C GLU A 376 21.31 5.88 -12.55
N PRO A 377 20.23 6.19 -13.29
CA PRO A 377 18.87 5.98 -12.80
C PRO A 377 18.58 4.48 -12.60
N PRO A 378 17.61 4.11 -11.74
CA PRO A 378 17.15 2.73 -11.66
C PRO A 378 16.55 2.27 -13.00
N GLU A 379 16.71 0.99 -13.33
CA GLU A 379 16.06 0.40 -14.49
C GLU A 379 14.53 0.39 -14.27
N SER A 380 13.75 0.86 -15.25
CA SER A 380 12.28 0.75 -15.20
C SER A 380 11.88 -0.71 -15.07
N PRO A 381 10.88 -1.06 -14.24
CA PRO A 381 10.39 -2.42 -14.15
C PRO A 381 9.76 -2.85 -15.49
N VAL A 382 9.80 -4.15 -15.77
CA VAL A 382 9.10 -4.71 -16.94
C VAL A 382 7.59 -4.55 -16.73
N PHE A 383 6.89 -4.02 -17.74
CA PHE A 383 5.43 -3.93 -17.70
C PHE A 383 4.82 -5.32 -17.97
N PRO A 384 3.86 -5.79 -17.17
CA PRO A 384 3.18 -7.07 -17.40
C PRO A 384 2.13 -6.93 -18.51
N ASP A 385 2.50 -7.31 -19.73
CA ASP A 385 1.61 -7.33 -20.90
C ASP A 385 1.31 -8.78 -21.33
N TYR A 386 0.14 -9.26 -20.93
CA TYR A 386 -0.44 -10.57 -21.20
C TYR A 386 -1.76 -10.44 -21.97
N ASP A 387 -1.90 -11.24 -23.02
CA ASP A 387 -3.16 -11.42 -23.73
C ASP A 387 -4.10 -12.35 -22.93
N LEU A 388 -5.22 -11.83 -22.45
CA LEU A 388 -6.23 -12.62 -21.74
C LEU A 388 -7.01 -13.56 -22.67
N GLU A 389 -7.12 -13.26 -23.96
CA GLU A 389 -8.00 -13.99 -24.90
C GLU A 389 -7.56 -15.45 -25.10
N VAL A 390 -6.27 -15.73 -24.92
CA VAL A 390 -5.67 -17.07 -25.04
C VAL A 390 -5.70 -17.89 -23.74
N THR A 391 -6.12 -17.31 -22.62
CA THR A 391 -6.01 -17.92 -21.28
C THR A 391 -7.29 -18.59 -20.76
N LEU A 392 -8.34 -18.72 -21.59
CA LEU A 392 -9.55 -19.50 -21.25
C LEU A 392 -9.32 -21.03 -21.32
N ARG A 393 -10.02 -21.77 -20.45
CA ARG A 393 -10.16 -23.23 -20.56
C ARG A 393 -11.24 -23.58 -21.60
N PRO A 394 -11.22 -24.79 -22.20
CA PRO A 394 -12.34 -25.30 -22.99
C PRO A 394 -13.64 -25.42 -22.16
N VAL A 395 -14.81 -25.27 -22.81
CA VAL A 395 -16.14 -25.30 -22.17
C VAL A 395 -16.38 -26.59 -21.38
N GLU A 396 -15.86 -27.70 -21.89
CA GLU A 396 -15.94 -29.02 -21.27
C GLU A 396 -15.27 -29.05 -19.89
N TRP A 397 -14.14 -28.36 -19.72
CA TRP A 397 -13.40 -28.30 -18.45
C TRP A 397 -14.24 -27.66 -17.34
N TYR A 398 -14.97 -26.58 -17.64
CA TYR A 398 -15.86 -25.92 -16.67
C TYR A 398 -17.00 -26.87 -16.25
N SER A 399 -17.59 -27.58 -17.21
CA SER A 399 -18.63 -28.56 -16.94
C SER A 399 -18.13 -29.73 -16.07
N GLU A 400 -16.93 -30.26 -16.37
CA GLU A 400 -16.27 -31.31 -15.59
C GLU A 400 -15.89 -30.86 -14.16
N LYS A 401 -15.54 -29.59 -13.98
CA LYS A 401 -15.22 -28.96 -12.68
C LYS A 401 -16.44 -28.45 -11.91
N GLY A 402 -17.66 -28.73 -12.40
CA GLY A 402 -18.91 -28.42 -11.70
C GLY A 402 -19.36 -26.97 -11.78
N TYR A 403 -18.87 -26.20 -12.76
CA TYR A 403 -19.41 -24.87 -13.06
C TYR A 403 -20.81 -25.03 -13.69
N THR A 404 -21.72 -24.11 -13.35
CA THR A 404 -23.10 -24.09 -13.83
C THR A 404 -23.50 -22.68 -14.26
N ASN A 405 -24.73 -22.46 -14.75
CA ASN A 405 -25.26 -21.11 -14.96
C ASN A 405 -26.61 -20.98 -14.22
N PRO A 406 -26.61 -20.69 -12.90
CA PRO A 406 -27.83 -20.56 -12.12
C PRO A 406 -28.53 -19.24 -12.42
N VAL A 407 -29.84 -19.18 -12.17
CA VAL A 407 -30.65 -17.95 -12.32
C VAL A 407 -30.39 -16.95 -11.19
N GLN A 408 -29.78 -17.39 -10.09
CA GLN A 408 -29.61 -16.63 -8.85
C GLN A 408 -28.24 -16.93 -8.24
N LEU A 409 -27.65 -15.94 -7.58
CA LEU A 409 -26.38 -16.10 -6.86
C LEU A 409 -26.62 -16.81 -5.52
N SER A 410 -25.65 -17.62 -5.09
CA SER A 410 -25.67 -18.34 -3.81
C SER A 410 -24.24 -18.54 -3.29
N ASP A 411 -24.10 -18.96 -2.03
CA ASP A 411 -22.80 -19.33 -1.48
C ASP A 411 -22.19 -20.55 -2.20
N ASN A 412 -20.86 -20.62 -2.27
CA ASN A 412 -20.05 -21.72 -2.82
C ASN A 412 -20.39 -22.07 -4.29
N VAL A 413 -20.73 -21.06 -5.08
CA VAL A 413 -21.17 -21.23 -6.47
C VAL A 413 -20.02 -21.09 -7.45
N LYS A 414 -19.94 -21.99 -8.41
CA LYS A 414 -19.05 -21.91 -9.58
C LYS A 414 -19.91 -21.67 -10.82
N ILE A 415 -19.66 -20.56 -11.50
CA ILE A 415 -20.48 -20.05 -12.61
C ILE A 415 -19.66 -19.94 -13.88
N PHE A 416 -20.15 -20.51 -14.98
CA PHE A 416 -19.61 -20.30 -16.34
C PHE A 416 -20.73 -19.78 -17.26
N SER A 417 -20.45 -18.68 -17.97
CA SER A 417 -21.37 -18.06 -18.92
C SER A 417 -20.73 -17.86 -20.29
N GLU A 418 -21.39 -18.37 -21.33
CA GLU A 418 -21.09 -18.03 -22.73
C GLU A 418 -21.80 -16.71 -23.06
N GLY A 419 -21.10 -15.59 -22.87
CA GLY A 419 -21.62 -14.23 -22.95
C GLY A 419 -22.08 -13.67 -21.59
N ASP A 420 -22.59 -12.44 -21.62
CA ASP A 420 -22.84 -11.62 -20.44
C ASP A 420 -23.66 -12.31 -19.33
N CYS A 421 -23.28 -12.06 -18.07
CA CYS A 421 -24.04 -12.52 -16.91
C CYS A 421 -24.35 -11.37 -15.94
N ASN A 422 -25.50 -11.45 -15.26
CA ASN A 422 -25.97 -10.43 -14.33
C ASN A 422 -26.63 -11.09 -13.11
N TYR A 423 -26.14 -10.76 -11.92
CA TYR A 423 -26.66 -11.26 -10.65
C TYR A 423 -26.93 -10.10 -9.68
N SER A 424 -28.13 -10.05 -9.11
CA SER A 424 -28.54 -9.05 -8.13
C SER A 424 -28.86 -9.66 -6.77
N SER A 425 -28.98 -8.80 -5.75
CA SER A 425 -29.52 -9.17 -4.44
C SER A 425 -31.00 -9.58 -4.55
N ILE A 426 -31.44 -10.49 -3.68
CA ILE A 426 -32.80 -11.06 -3.71
C ILE A 426 -33.45 -10.91 -2.34
N GLY A 427 -34.36 -9.94 -2.22
CA GLY A 427 -35.04 -9.62 -0.97
C GLY A 427 -34.05 -9.17 0.10
N HIS A 428 -33.82 -10.00 1.12
CA HIS A 428 -32.86 -9.73 2.20
C HIS A 428 -31.52 -10.45 2.01
N LEU A 429 -31.36 -11.26 0.96
CA LEU A 429 -30.08 -11.91 0.64
C LEU A 429 -29.23 -10.96 -0.21
N ASN A 430 -28.24 -10.36 0.46
CA ASN A 430 -27.29 -9.42 -0.12
C ASN A 430 -25.82 -9.84 0.06
N THR A 431 -25.53 -10.80 0.96
CA THR A 431 -24.18 -11.29 1.23
C THR A 431 -24.00 -12.69 0.65
N PHE A 432 -22.92 -12.88 -0.11
CA PHE A 432 -22.59 -14.15 -0.78
C PHE A 432 -21.12 -14.49 -0.54
N ASN A 433 -20.81 -15.77 -0.34
CA ASN A 433 -19.49 -16.25 0.06
C ASN A 433 -18.97 -17.30 -0.93
N ASN A 434 -17.67 -17.27 -1.26
CA ASN A 434 -17.00 -18.24 -2.15
C ASN A 434 -17.68 -18.32 -3.53
N VAL A 435 -17.65 -17.19 -4.25
CA VAL A 435 -18.32 -17.00 -5.54
C VAL A 435 -17.28 -17.01 -6.65
N VAL A 436 -17.34 -17.96 -7.59
CA VAL A 436 -16.44 -18.00 -8.75
C VAL A 436 -17.29 -17.78 -10.01
N ILE A 437 -17.01 -16.72 -10.79
CA ILE A 437 -17.76 -16.39 -12.01
C ILE A 437 -16.80 -16.20 -13.18
N ILE A 438 -16.99 -17.02 -14.21
CA ILE A 438 -16.26 -16.98 -15.46
C ILE A 438 -17.26 -16.60 -16.57
N SER A 439 -16.97 -15.56 -17.33
CA SER A 439 -17.84 -15.04 -18.39
C SER A 439 -17.04 -14.80 -19.65
N THR A 440 -17.54 -15.23 -20.81
CA THR A 440 -16.96 -14.82 -22.10
C THR A 440 -17.52 -13.47 -22.59
N GLY A 441 -18.21 -12.73 -21.73
CA GLY A 441 -18.70 -11.36 -21.94
C GLY A 441 -18.63 -10.57 -20.62
N ASP A 442 -19.50 -9.58 -20.44
CA ASP A 442 -19.52 -8.76 -19.22
C ASP A 442 -20.00 -9.56 -17.99
N ILE A 443 -19.56 -9.14 -16.79
CA ILE A 443 -20.09 -9.60 -15.50
C ILE A 443 -20.69 -8.40 -14.78
N THR A 444 -21.97 -8.44 -14.47
CA THR A 444 -22.65 -7.43 -13.64
C THR A 444 -23.09 -8.01 -12.31
N LEU A 445 -22.69 -7.36 -11.21
CA LEU A 445 -23.07 -7.73 -9.85
C LEU A 445 -23.78 -6.56 -9.15
N GLY A 446 -25.06 -6.76 -8.81
CA GLY A 446 -25.96 -5.76 -8.26
C GLY A 446 -26.73 -4.97 -9.32
N SER A 447 -27.33 -3.85 -8.93
CA SER A 447 -28.09 -2.96 -9.81
C SER A 447 -28.20 -1.54 -9.23
N MET A 448 -28.38 -0.54 -10.10
CA MET A 448 -28.56 0.87 -9.68
C MET A 448 -29.80 1.09 -8.79
N ASP A 449 -30.89 0.35 -9.03
CA ASP A 449 -32.18 0.59 -8.38
C ASP A 449 -32.36 -0.13 -7.02
N GLY A 450 -31.34 -0.85 -6.53
CA GLY A 450 -31.45 -1.58 -5.25
C GLY A 450 -30.30 -2.54 -4.88
N GLY A 451 -29.19 -2.55 -5.63
CA GLY A 451 -28.05 -3.45 -5.38
C GLY A 451 -26.99 -2.92 -4.42
N GLY A 452 -27.11 -1.66 -3.97
CA GLY A 452 -26.09 -0.94 -3.18
C GLY A 452 -25.59 -1.63 -1.92
N ASP A 453 -26.35 -2.55 -1.34
CA ASP A 453 -25.99 -3.32 -0.14
C ASP A 453 -25.36 -4.70 -0.44
N MET A 454 -25.03 -5.03 -1.70
CA MET A 454 -24.43 -6.34 -2.03
C MET A 454 -23.00 -6.47 -1.46
N CYS A 455 -22.73 -7.59 -0.79
CA CYS A 455 -21.43 -7.96 -0.24
C CYS A 455 -20.99 -9.31 -0.84
N ILE A 456 -19.82 -9.35 -1.49
CA ILE A 456 -19.18 -10.59 -1.95
C ILE A 456 -17.96 -10.84 -1.08
N ASN A 457 -17.96 -11.93 -0.31
CA ASN A 457 -16.80 -12.40 0.43
C ASN A 457 -16.14 -13.55 -0.36
N TYR A 458 -14.88 -13.41 -0.73
CA TYR A 458 -14.17 -14.37 -1.59
C TYR A 458 -14.90 -14.56 -2.93
N GLY A 459 -14.92 -13.49 -3.73
CA GLY A 459 -15.32 -13.51 -5.14
C GLY A 459 -14.13 -13.63 -6.09
N PHE A 460 -14.09 -14.62 -6.97
CA PHE A 460 -13.18 -14.67 -8.12
C PHE A 460 -13.99 -14.38 -9.39
N LEU A 461 -13.70 -13.25 -10.05
CA LEU A 461 -14.41 -12.81 -11.25
C LEU A 461 -13.45 -12.76 -12.44
N TYR A 462 -13.84 -13.41 -13.55
CA TYR A 462 -12.99 -13.51 -14.74
C TYR A 462 -13.79 -13.27 -16.03
N ALA A 463 -13.43 -12.18 -16.74
CA ALA A 463 -14.07 -11.71 -17.98
C ALA A 463 -13.02 -11.37 -19.06
N PRO A 464 -12.34 -12.37 -19.66
CA PRO A 464 -11.24 -12.16 -20.62
C PRO A 464 -11.63 -11.47 -21.94
N PHE A 465 -12.92 -11.30 -22.22
CA PHE A 465 -13.42 -10.57 -23.39
C PHE A 465 -14.36 -9.41 -23.02
N GLY A 466 -14.42 -9.03 -21.75
CA GLY A 466 -15.41 -8.08 -21.25
C GLY A 466 -14.98 -7.38 -19.97
N LYS A 467 -15.96 -6.74 -19.34
CA LYS A 467 -15.82 -5.87 -18.19
C LYS A 467 -16.54 -6.44 -16.97
N VAL A 468 -16.01 -6.15 -15.77
CA VAL A 468 -16.70 -6.44 -14.51
C VAL A 468 -17.28 -5.13 -13.95
N THR A 469 -18.60 -5.10 -13.72
CA THR A 469 -19.31 -3.96 -13.13
C THR A 469 -19.93 -4.36 -11.80
N PHE A 470 -19.57 -3.66 -10.73
CA PHE A 470 -20.01 -3.92 -9.36
C PHE A 470 -20.79 -2.73 -8.78
N TYR A 471 -22.04 -3.00 -8.38
CA TYR A 471 -22.95 -2.07 -7.73
C TYR A 471 -23.10 -2.35 -6.22
N GLY A 472 -22.32 -3.27 -5.65
CA GLY A 472 -22.40 -3.60 -4.23
C GLY A 472 -21.58 -2.67 -3.34
N LYS A 473 -21.67 -2.92 -2.03
CA LYS A 473 -20.96 -2.19 -0.97
C LYS A 473 -19.57 -2.75 -0.68
N GLU A 474 -19.42 -4.06 -0.80
CA GLU A 474 -18.20 -4.74 -0.35
C GLU A 474 -17.82 -5.88 -1.28
N PHE A 475 -16.58 -5.90 -1.76
CA PHE A 475 -16.04 -6.97 -2.56
C PHE A 475 -14.70 -7.43 -1.97
N LYS A 476 -14.64 -8.66 -1.45
CA LYS A 476 -13.39 -9.32 -1.10
C LYS A 476 -13.07 -10.36 -2.17
N GLY A 477 -11.99 -10.23 -2.94
CA GLY A 477 -11.89 -11.05 -4.15
C GLY A 477 -10.64 -10.95 -4.99
N ILE A 478 -10.79 -11.30 -6.28
CA ILE A 478 -9.92 -11.07 -7.45
C ILE A 478 -10.83 -10.73 -8.65
N VAL A 479 -10.41 -9.80 -9.52
CA VAL A 479 -11.17 -9.35 -10.70
C VAL A 479 -10.26 -9.20 -11.94
N ILE A 480 -10.21 -10.23 -12.78
CA ILE A 480 -9.44 -10.22 -14.04
C ILE A 480 -10.42 -9.99 -15.20
N ALA A 481 -10.30 -8.88 -15.93
CA ALA A 481 -11.29 -8.50 -16.94
C ALA A 481 -10.67 -7.60 -18.01
N ARG A 482 -10.66 -8.01 -19.28
CA ARG A 482 -9.96 -7.28 -20.37
C ARG A 482 -10.40 -5.81 -20.47
N ASP A 483 -11.69 -5.57 -20.37
CA ASP A 483 -12.29 -4.23 -20.49
C ASP A 483 -12.40 -3.54 -19.11
N GLY A 484 -11.78 -4.11 -18.08
CA GLY A 484 -11.57 -3.50 -16.78
C GLY A 484 -12.58 -3.85 -15.69
N PHE A 485 -12.36 -3.24 -14.53
CA PHE A 485 -13.21 -3.32 -13.35
C PHE A 485 -13.79 -1.94 -13.01
N VAL A 486 -15.10 -1.91 -12.81
CA VAL A 486 -15.86 -0.70 -12.49
C VAL A 486 -16.68 -0.91 -11.22
N SER A 487 -16.46 -0.08 -10.20
CA SER A 487 -17.39 0.06 -9.09
C SER A 487 -18.22 1.34 -9.25
N GLU A 488 -19.54 1.16 -9.40
CA GLU A 488 -20.51 2.25 -9.64
C GLU A 488 -21.15 2.77 -8.34
N THR A 489 -20.95 2.08 -7.21
CA THR A 489 -21.50 2.46 -5.90
C THR A 489 -20.47 3.23 -5.08
N GLY A 490 -20.91 4.38 -4.55
CA GLY A 490 -20.09 5.19 -3.64
C GLY A 490 -19.75 4.49 -2.34
N ASP A 491 -18.59 4.83 -1.78
CA ASP A 491 -18.03 4.27 -0.53
C ASP A 491 -17.84 2.73 -0.55
N SER A 492 -17.70 2.13 -1.73
CA SER A 492 -17.44 0.69 -1.87
C SER A 492 -16.10 0.29 -1.25
N ASN A 493 -16.11 -0.75 -0.41
CA ASN A 493 -14.91 -1.32 0.22
C ASN A 493 -14.44 -2.57 -0.54
N ILE A 494 -13.27 -2.49 -1.14
CA ILE A 494 -12.71 -3.52 -2.02
C ILE A 494 -11.42 -4.05 -1.39
N GLU A 495 -11.42 -5.32 -1.00
CA GLU A 495 -10.33 -5.99 -0.31
C GLU A 495 -9.79 -7.15 -1.14
N PHE A 496 -8.49 -7.17 -1.38
CA PHE A 496 -7.90 -8.12 -2.30
C PHE A 496 -7.53 -9.41 -1.54
N LYS A 497 -7.60 -10.53 -2.26
CA LYS A 497 -7.34 -11.89 -1.75
C LYS A 497 -6.37 -12.62 -2.68
N SER A 498 -5.61 -13.56 -2.15
CA SER A 498 -4.67 -14.34 -2.96
C SER A 498 -5.42 -15.49 -3.64
N LEU A 499 -4.91 -16.01 -4.77
CA LEU A 499 -5.52 -17.16 -5.46
C LEU A 499 -5.68 -18.39 -4.55
N GLU A 500 -4.80 -18.53 -3.56
CA GLU A 500 -4.81 -19.62 -2.56
C GLU A 500 -6.03 -19.56 -1.63
N ASP A 501 -6.70 -18.40 -1.50
CA ASP A 501 -7.97 -18.27 -0.77
C ASP A 501 -9.16 -18.90 -1.52
N PHE A 502 -9.02 -19.24 -2.81
CA PHE A 502 -10.10 -19.71 -3.69
C PHE A 502 -9.92 -21.13 -4.23
N PHE A 503 -8.67 -21.55 -4.45
CA PHE A 503 -8.35 -22.78 -5.16
C PHE A 503 -7.22 -23.53 -4.44
N GLU A 504 -7.42 -24.81 -4.15
CA GLU A 504 -6.43 -25.63 -3.42
C GLU A 504 -5.14 -25.91 -4.24
N ASN A 505 -5.19 -25.77 -5.56
CA ASN A 505 -4.08 -26.11 -6.47
C ASN A 505 -4.25 -25.47 -7.86
N LYS A 506 -3.15 -25.30 -8.60
CA LYS A 506 -3.14 -24.69 -9.95
C LYS A 506 -4.02 -25.42 -10.98
N SER A 507 -4.34 -26.71 -10.78
CA SER A 507 -5.20 -27.48 -11.71
C SER A 507 -6.70 -27.15 -11.58
N GLU A 508 -7.05 -26.28 -10.64
CA GLU A 508 -8.40 -25.74 -10.45
C GLU A 508 -8.54 -24.29 -10.90
N TYR A 509 -7.45 -23.65 -11.33
CA TYR A 509 -7.51 -22.31 -11.91
C TYR A 509 -8.37 -22.33 -13.19
N PRO A 510 -9.41 -21.48 -13.27
CA PRO A 510 -10.34 -21.42 -14.39
C PRO A 510 -9.76 -20.78 -15.66
N PHE A 511 -8.46 -20.48 -15.65
CA PHE A 511 -7.65 -19.99 -16.74
C PHE A 511 -6.41 -20.88 -16.88
N GLN A 512 -5.68 -20.75 -17.99
CA GLN A 512 -4.44 -21.45 -18.30
C GLN A 512 -3.27 -20.47 -18.36
#